data_AF-A0A7M7G3S3-F1
#
_entry.id   AF-A0A7M7G3S3-F1
#
_cell.length_a   1.000
_cell.length_b   1.000
_cell.length_c   1.000
_cell.angle_alpha   90.00
_cell.angle_beta   90.00
_cell.angle_gamma   90.00
#
_symmetry.space_group_name_H-M   'P 1'
#
loop_
_entity.id
_entity.type
_entity.pdbx_description
1 polymer ?
#
loop_
_entity_poly.entity_id
_entity_poly.type
_entity_poly.pdbx_seq_one_letter_code
_entity_poly.pdbx_strand_id
1 'polypeptide(L)'
;MSNQQSPPKAIKDLQLPISRVKTIMKSSPQVEAIGQDCLFLVAKATELFVHYLSQEAHQKSNKANNLEYKHLAEVVQTTDTLEFLREIMPRKITVRQFKEMMAEKESSSDSDSDSQSDSDSNSESDKVENGNSSDSTHESNDKKNGNDESSDESSRSESEEETKT
;
A
#
# COMPACT_ATOMS: atom_id res chain seq x y z
N MET A 1 20.89 42.91 36.35
CA MET A 1 20.92 42.07 35.14
C MET A 1 19.52 41.51 34.96
N SER A 2 18.73 42.09 34.06
CA SER A 2 17.33 41.73 33.85
C SER A 2 17.25 40.43 33.06
N ASN A 3 16.71 39.38 33.70
CA ASN A 3 16.57 38.05 33.10
C ASN A 3 15.36 38.07 32.15
N GLN A 4 15.62 38.19 30.85
CA GLN A 4 14.57 38.15 29.83
C GLN A 4 14.29 36.68 29.48
N GLN A 5 13.35 36.07 30.20
CA GLN A 5 12.71 34.85 29.73
C GLN A 5 11.82 35.19 28.53
N SER A 6 12.23 34.73 27.35
CA SER A 6 11.38 34.72 26.16
C SER A 6 10.14 33.85 26.43
N PRO A 7 8.95 34.24 25.93
CA PRO A 7 7.75 33.45 26.09
C PRO A 7 7.92 32.07 25.42
N PRO A 8 7.26 31.01 25.91
CA PRO A 8 7.36 29.67 25.32
C PRO A 8 6.91 29.73 23.86
N LYS A 9 7.88 29.58 22.96
CA LYS A 9 7.68 29.60 21.51
C LYS A 9 7.28 28.19 21.06
N ALA A 10 5.99 27.85 21.09
CA ALA A 10 5.40 26.78 20.25
C ALA A 10 3.92 26.50 20.60
N ILE A 11 2.99 27.31 20.11
CA ILE A 11 1.59 26.88 19.92
C ILE A 11 1.18 27.01 18.43
N LYS A 12 2.04 27.55 17.57
CA LYS A 12 1.65 28.00 16.23
C LYS A 12 1.98 27.05 15.07
N ASP A 13 2.85 26.06 15.25
CA ASP A 13 3.39 25.32 14.09
C ASP A 13 3.06 23.82 14.18
N LEU A 14 1.77 23.49 14.04
CA LEU A 14 1.39 22.16 13.60
C LEU A 14 1.56 22.08 12.08
N GLN A 15 2.24 21.05 11.61
CA GLN A 15 2.41 20.72 10.20
C GLN A 15 1.18 20.00 9.64
N LEU A 16 0.39 19.37 10.52
CA LEU A 16 -0.83 18.66 10.15
C LEU A 16 -2.07 19.55 10.31
N PRO A 17 -2.97 19.60 9.30
CA PRO A 17 -4.19 20.38 9.39
C PRO A 17 -5.16 19.80 10.43
N ILE A 18 -5.46 20.58 11.48
CA ILE A 18 -6.35 20.18 12.58
C ILE A 18 -7.71 19.66 12.11
N SER A 19 -8.28 20.27 11.06
CA SER A 19 -9.57 19.84 10.50
C SER A 19 -9.53 18.40 10.01
N ARG A 20 -8.44 17.99 9.34
CA ARG A 20 -8.27 16.62 8.85
C ARG A 20 -8.08 15.64 10.01
N VAL A 21 -7.27 16.01 11.00
CA VAL A 21 -7.08 15.19 12.21
C VAL A 21 -8.42 14.95 12.90
N LYS A 22 -9.24 16.00 13.07
CA LYS A 22 -10.58 15.90 13.64
C LYS A 22 -11.48 14.97 12.84
N THR A 23 -11.52 15.10 11.52
CA THR A 23 -12.33 14.23 10.64
C THR A 23 -11.93 12.76 10.78
N ILE A 24 -10.63 12.47 10.83
CA ILE A 24 -10.14 11.09 11.01
C ILE A 24 -10.54 10.57 12.39
N MET A 25 -10.37 11.36 13.45
CA MET A 25 -10.78 10.92 14.80
C MET A 25 -12.29 10.66 14.90
N LYS A 26 -13.12 11.44 14.22
CA LYS A 26 -14.59 11.27 14.17
C LYS A 26 -15.08 10.19 13.20
N SER A 27 -14.20 9.54 12.42
CA SER A 27 -14.62 8.42 11.57
C SER A 27 -14.92 7.16 12.39
N SER A 28 -14.41 7.10 13.62
CA SER A 28 -14.75 6.04 14.57
C SER A 28 -16.17 6.25 15.12
N PRO A 29 -17.07 5.24 15.02
CA PRO A 29 -18.48 5.40 15.39
C PRO A 29 -18.71 5.69 16.89
N GLN A 30 -17.70 5.48 17.74
CA GLN A 30 -17.79 5.74 19.19
C GLN A 30 -17.30 7.14 19.61
N VAL A 31 -16.90 8.00 18.66
CA VAL A 31 -16.32 9.33 18.96
C VAL A 31 -17.31 10.46 18.66
N GLU A 32 -18.00 10.94 19.68
CA GLU A 32 -19.00 12.01 19.55
C GLU A 32 -18.38 13.42 19.56
N ALA A 33 -17.59 13.71 20.60
CA ALA A 33 -16.97 15.02 20.84
C ALA A 33 -15.48 14.88 21.14
N ILE A 34 -14.69 15.85 20.69
CA ILE A 34 -13.23 15.88 20.84
C ILE A 34 -12.83 17.29 21.30
N GLY A 35 -12.10 17.36 22.42
CA GLY A 35 -11.56 18.62 22.93
C GLY A 35 -10.42 19.17 22.07
N GLN A 36 -10.21 20.49 22.11
CA GLN A 36 -9.17 21.16 21.32
C GLN A 36 -7.76 20.71 21.72
N ASP A 37 -7.52 20.49 23.01
CA ASP A 37 -6.23 20.02 23.52
C ASP A 37 -5.90 18.60 23.01
N CYS A 38 -6.91 17.73 22.92
CA CYS A 38 -6.74 16.40 22.34
C CYS A 38 -6.37 16.46 20.86
N LEU A 39 -7.01 17.35 20.09
CA LEU A 39 -6.68 17.56 18.67
C LEU A 39 -5.24 18.02 18.49
N PHE A 40 -4.80 18.96 19.32
CA PHE A 40 -3.42 19.43 19.31
C PHE A 40 -2.43 18.31 19.64
N LEU A 41 -2.70 17.54 20.70
CA LEU A 41 -1.82 16.46 21.15
C LEU A 41 -1.72 15.35 20.10
N VAL A 42 -2.84 14.91 19.52
CA VAL A 42 -2.87 13.87 18.47
C VAL A 42 -2.15 14.37 17.21
N ALA A 43 -2.38 15.62 16.80
CA ALA A 43 -1.66 16.21 15.67
C ALA A 43 -0.15 16.17 15.92
N LYS A 44 0.30 16.60 17.10
CA LYS A 44 1.73 16.61 17.43
C LYS A 44 2.33 15.21 17.54
N ALA A 45 1.61 14.28 18.17
CA ALA A 45 2.03 12.89 18.28
C ALA A 45 2.14 12.24 16.90
N THR A 46 1.23 12.56 15.97
CA THR A 46 1.26 12.03 14.59
C THR A 46 2.47 12.56 13.81
N GLU A 47 2.84 13.83 13.98
CA GLU A 47 4.07 14.37 13.39
C GLU A 47 5.32 13.62 13.86
N LEU A 48 5.42 13.43 15.18
CA LEU A 48 6.54 12.69 15.79
C LEU A 48 6.55 11.22 15.34
N PHE A 49 5.37 10.61 15.20
CA PHE A 49 5.22 9.25 14.71
C PHE A 49 5.71 9.09 13.27
N VAL A 50 5.33 9.99 12.36
CA VAL A 50 5.80 9.96 10.96
C VAL A 50 7.32 10.13 10.90
N HIS A 51 7.87 11.05 11.71
CA HIS A 51 9.32 11.24 11.78
C HIS A 51 10.04 9.98 12.28
N TYR A 52 9.56 9.41 13.39
CA TYR A 52 10.08 8.17 13.96
C TYR A 52 10.06 7.02 12.95
N LEU A 53 8.90 6.75 12.34
CA LEU A 53 8.76 5.64 11.39
C LEU A 53 9.67 5.82 10.18
N SER A 54 9.78 7.04 9.66
CA SER A 54 10.67 7.36 8.54
C SER A 54 12.14 7.15 8.89
N GLN A 55 12.55 7.59 10.09
CA GLN A 55 13.93 7.45 10.56
C GLN A 55 14.29 5.97 10.80
N GLU A 56 13.41 5.19 11.43
CA GLU A 56 13.63 3.76 11.65
C GLU A 56 13.71 2.99 10.33
N ALA A 57 12.81 3.29 9.40
CA ALA A 57 12.83 2.65 8.08
C ALA A 57 14.10 3.03 7.29
N HIS A 58 14.58 4.26 7.40
CA HIS A 58 15.86 4.67 6.79
C HIS A 58 17.08 4.00 7.44
N GLN A 59 17.04 3.73 8.75
CA GLN A 59 18.09 2.92 9.38
C GLN A 59 18.11 1.48 8.81
N LYS A 60 16.94 0.90 8.53
CA LYS A 60 16.83 -0.41 7.86
C LYS A 60 17.24 -0.41 6.38
N SER A 61 17.28 0.75 5.72
CA SER A 61 17.77 0.85 4.32
C SER A 61 19.30 0.83 4.21
N ASN A 62 20.02 0.59 5.31
CA ASN A 62 21.49 0.75 5.39
C ASN A 62 21.95 2.16 4.98
N LYS A 63 21.13 3.19 5.27
CA LYS A 63 21.38 4.59 4.87
C LYS A 63 21.51 4.78 3.37
N ALA A 64 20.83 3.93 2.58
CA ALA A 64 20.69 4.18 1.16
C ALA A 64 19.95 5.50 0.92
N ASN A 65 20.29 6.19 -0.18
CA ASN A 65 19.69 7.48 -0.53
C ASN A 65 18.17 7.43 -0.77
N ASN A 66 17.57 6.23 -0.86
CA ASN A 66 16.17 6.02 -1.14
C ASN A 66 15.51 5.16 -0.06
N LEU A 67 14.28 5.54 0.31
CA LEU A 67 13.43 4.77 1.20
C LEU A 67 12.39 3.97 0.40
N GLU A 68 12.54 2.65 0.37
CA GLU A 68 11.58 1.74 -0.25
C GLU A 68 10.56 1.17 0.75
N TYR A 69 9.41 0.72 0.23
CA TYR A 69 8.35 0.04 1.00
C TYR A 69 8.86 -1.15 1.83
N LYS A 70 9.80 -1.94 1.30
CA LYS A 70 10.33 -3.12 2.01
C LYS A 70 10.97 -2.75 3.35
N HIS A 71 11.57 -1.56 3.46
CA HIS A 71 12.18 -1.09 4.71
C HIS A 71 11.12 -0.73 5.75
N LEU A 72 10.05 -0.05 5.32
CA LEU A 72 8.88 0.25 6.16
C LEU A 72 8.19 -1.02 6.66
N ALA A 73 7.94 -1.96 5.75
CA ALA A 73 7.33 -3.25 6.10
C ALA A 73 8.22 -4.04 7.07
N GLU A 74 9.55 -4.03 6.89
CA GLU A 74 10.46 -4.70 7.82
C GLU A 74 10.34 -4.13 9.23
N VAL A 75 10.43 -2.80 9.38
CA VAL A 75 10.30 -2.12 10.69
C VAL A 75 8.98 -2.47 11.37
N VAL A 76 7.86 -2.36 10.66
CA VAL A 76 6.52 -2.64 11.23
C VAL A 76 6.38 -4.09 11.67
N GLN A 77 6.94 -5.04 10.92
CA GLN A 77 6.81 -6.45 11.26
C GLN A 77 7.76 -6.89 12.38
N THR A 78 8.87 -6.18 12.60
CA THR A 78 9.84 -6.52 13.65
C THR A 78 9.62 -5.77 14.97
N THR A 79 8.96 -4.62 14.94
CA THR A 79 8.85 -3.74 16.12
C THR A 79 7.48 -3.90 16.78
N ASP A 80 7.45 -4.36 18.04
CA ASP A 80 6.20 -4.65 18.75
C ASP A 80 5.32 -3.42 18.97
N THR A 81 5.90 -2.25 19.21
CA THR A 81 5.14 -1.00 19.36
C THR A 81 4.43 -0.55 18.07
N LEU A 82 4.77 -1.17 16.93
CA LEU A 82 4.15 -0.93 15.62
C LEU A 82 3.22 -2.08 15.19
N GLU A 83 2.89 -3.00 16.10
CA GLU A 83 2.04 -4.17 15.82
C GLU A 83 0.70 -3.78 15.18
N PHE A 84 0.11 -2.65 15.60
CA PHE A 84 -1.14 -2.13 15.05
C PHE A 84 -1.11 -1.85 13.54
N LEU A 85 0.08 -1.80 12.92
CA LEU A 85 0.26 -1.61 11.48
C LEU A 85 0.52 -2.89 10.70
N ARG A 86 0.68 -4.05 11.34
CA ARG A 86 1.10 -5.29 10.66
C ARG A 86 0.14 -5.72 9.56
N GLU A 87 -1.16 -5.59 9.79
CA GLU A 87 -2.19 -5.91 8.80
C GLU A 87 -2.28 -4.87 7.67
N ILE A 88 -1.92 -3.62 7.96
CA ILE A 88 -1.93 -2.52 7.00
C ILE A 88 -0.69 -2.54 6.09
N MET A 89 0.45 -2.99 6.61
CA MET A 89 1.73 -3.03 5.89
C MET A 89 2.36 -4.44 5.90
N PRO A 90 1.84 -5.37 5.09
CA PRO A 90 2.41 -6.71 4.96
C PRO A 90 3.75 -6.71 4.20
N ARG A 91 4.60 -7.70 4.47
CA ARG A 91 5.79 -7.98 3.65
C ARG A 91 5.36 -8.46 2.27
N LYS A 92 5.90 -7.86 1.22
CA LYS A 92 5.66 -8.31 -0.15
C LYS A 92 6.51 -9.54 -0.43
N ILE A 93 5.87 -10.56 -0.98
CA ILE A 93 6.52 -11.74 -1.57
C ILE A 93 6.15 -11.80 -3.05
N THR A 94 7.09 -12.24 -3.88
CA THR A 94 6.82 -12.48 -5.30
C THR A 94 6.07 -13.80 -5.47
N VAL A 95 5.32 -13.94 -6.58
CA VAL A 95 4.63 -15.20 -6.93
C VAL A 95 5.63 -16.36 -6.98
N ARG A 96 6.85 -16.11 -7.46
CA ARG A 96 7.93 -17.09 -7.47
C ARG A 96 8.29 -17.55 -6.07
N GLN A 97 8.57 -16.62 -5.15
CA GLN A 97 8.89 -16.94 -3.75
C GLN A 97 7.74 -17.68 -3.07
N PHE A 98 6.49 -17.31 -3.35
CA PHE A 98 5.33 -18.01 -2.82
C PHE A 98 5.24 -19.46 -3.31
N LYS A 99 5.47 -19.71 -4.61
CA LYS A 99 5.52 -21.07 -5.16
C LYS A 99 6.64 -21.91 -4.55
N GLU A 100 7.81 -21.32 -4.36
CA GLU A 100 8.95 -21.97 -3.70
C GLU A 100 8.61 -22.32 -2.24
N MET A 101 8.03 -21.39 -1.47
CA MET A 101 7.58 -21.64 -0.09
C MET A 101 6.51 -22.73 0.02
N MET A 102 5.58 -22.82 -0.94
CA MET A 102 4.55 -23.87 -0.95
C MET A 102 5.13 -25.25 -1.27
N ALA A 103 6.04 -25.33 -2.25
CA ALA A 103 6.72 -26.58 -2.59
C ALA A 103 7.60 -27.10 -1.43
N GLU A 104 8.30 -26.21 -0.72
CA GLU A 104 9.11 -26.57 0.45
C GLU A 104 8.23 -27.04 1.62
N LYS A 105 7.06 -26.43 1.80
CA LYS A 105 6.08 -26.84 2.81
C LYS A 105 5.45 -28.21 2.50
N GLU A 106 5.17 -28.52 1.23
CA GLU A 106 4.70 -29.85 0.81
C GLU A 106 5.78 -30.92 1.03
N SER A 107 7.06 -30.59 0.75
CA SER A 107 8.16 -31.54 0.96
C SER A 107 8.49 -31.84 2.43
N SER A 108 8.11 -30.96 3.35
CA SER A 108 8.35 -31.11 4.80
C SER A 108 7.20 -31.80 5.54
N SER A 109 6.04 -31.99 4.90
CA SER A 109 4.89 -32.72 5.48
C SER A 109 4.94 -34.24 5.28
N ASP A 110 5.87 -34.78 4.48
CA ASP A 110 5.95 -36.23 4.18
C ASP A 110 6.82 -37.04 5.17
N SER A 111 7.16 -36.48 6.34
CA SER A 111 8.05 -37.14 7.31
C SER A 111 7.36 -37.91 8.45
N ASP A 112 6.02 -38.01 8.48
CA ASP A 112 5.30 -38.81 9.48
C ASP A 112 4.00 -39.44 8.92
N SER A 113 4.12 -40.47 8.07
CA SER A 113 3.12 -41.55 8.00
C SER A 113 3.67 -42.80 7.28
N ASP A 114 4.42 -43.62 8.01
CA ASP A 114 4.57 -45.03 7.66
C ASP A 114 3.27 -45.77 8.01
N SER A 115 2.53 -46.27 7.02
CA SER A 115 2.05 -47.66 6.94
C SER A 115 1.03 -47.87 5.81
N GLN A 116 1.53 -48.57 4.78
CA GLN A 116 0.87 -49.41 3.76
C GLN A 116 -0.67 -49.44 3.65
N SER A 117 -1.18 -49.25 2.43
CA SER A 117 -2.23 -50.10 1.88
C SER A 117 -2.24 -50.05 0.35
N ASP A 118 -2.70 -51.15 -0.22
CA ASP A 118 -2.29 -51.73 -1.49
C ASP A 118 -2.86 -51.07 -2.75
N SER A 119 -2.15 -51.36 -3.84
CA SER A 119 -2.53 -51.24 -5.24
C SER A 119 -3.95 -51.70 -5.54
N ASP A 120 -4.69 -50.95 -6.36
CA ASP A 120 -5.49 -51.52 -7.44
C ASP A 120 -5.69 -50.49 -8.58
N SER A 121 -5.08 -50.78 -9.73
CA SER A 121 -5.39 -50.14 -11.00
C SER A 121 -6.66 -50.77 -11.58
N ASN A 122 -7.72 -49.99 -11.71
CA ASN A 122 -8.83 -50.33 -12.62
C ASN A 122 -8.88 -49.32 -13.76
N SER A 123 -8.45 -49.80 -14.93
CA SER A 123 -8.75 -49.23 -16.23
C SER A 123 -10.09 -49.81 -16.67
N GLU A 124 -11.12 -48.97 -16.78
CA GLU A 124 -12.26 -49.28 -17.63
C GLU A 124 -12.59 -48.08 -18.52
N SER A 125 -12.52 -48.37 -19.81
CA SER A 125 -12.93 -47.50 -20.90
C SER A 125 -14.43 -47.69 -21.09
N ASP A 126 -15.18 -46.61 -21.21
CA ASP A 126 -16.46 -46.69 -21.90
C ASP A 126 -16.64 -45.53 -22.87
N LYS A 127 -16.86 -45.94 -24.11
CA LYS A 127 -16.99 -45.17 -25.33
C LYS A 127 -18.48 -45.13 -25.65
N VAL A 128 -19.09 -43.95 -25.63
CA VAL A 128 -20.40 -43.74 -26.26
C VAL A 128 -20.33 -42.61 -27.29
N GLU A 129 -20.49 -43.05 -28.53
CA GLU A 129 -20.65 -42.29 -29.75
C GLU A 129 -22.08 -41.76 -29.92
N ASN A 130 -22.18 -40.76 -30.81
CA ASN A 130 -23.35 -40.38 -31.62
C ASN A 130 -24.46 -39.54 -30.94
N GLY A 131 -24.94 -38.45 -31.55
CA GLY A 131 -24.58 -37.88 -32.83
C GLY A 131 -25.48 -36.71 -33.23
N ASN A 132 -24.91 -35.92 -34.13
CA ASN A 132 -25.53 -35.22 -35.25
C ASN A 132 -26.28 -33.87 -35.04
N SER A 133 -25.99 -33.03 -36.03
CA SER A 133 -26.85 -32.04 -36.70
C SER A 133 -26.50 -30.57 -36.49
N SER A 134 -25.72 -30.07 -37.46
CA SER A 134 -26.01 -28.90 -38.31
C SER A 134 -26.75 -27.72 -37.66
N ASP A 135 -26.17 -26.52 -37.72
CA ASP A 135 -26.53 -25.57 -38.77
C ASP A 135 -25.69 -24.29 -38.66
N SER A 136 -25.38 -23.75 -39.82
CA SER A 136 -24.58 -22.57 -40.08
C SER A 136 -25.47 -21.34 -40.19
N THR A 137 -25.17 -20.26 -39.46
CA THR A 137 -25.46 -18.90 -39.95
C THR A 137 -24.35 -17.94 -39.58
N HIS A 138 -23.71 -17.46 -40.65
CA HIS A 138 -22.80 -16.34 -40.75
C HIS A 138 -23.62 -15.05 -40.76
N GLU A 139 -23.27 -14.04 -39.96
CA GLU A 139 -23.63 -12.67 -40.28
C GLU A 139 -22.45 -11.73 -39.99
N SER A 140 -22.08 -10.99 -41.03
CA SER A 140 -21.04 -9.96 -41.10
C SER A 140 -21.71 -8.60 -41.19
N ASN A 141 -20.92 -7.55 -40.91
CA ASN A 141 -21.10 -6.10 -41.17
C ASN A 141 -21.34 -5.30 -39.87
N ASP A 142 -20.73 -4.12 -39.63
CA ASP A 142 -20.00 -3.19 -40.49
C ASP A 142 -19.08 -2.27 -39.64
N LYS A 143 -17.93 -1.89 -40.21
CA LYS A 143 -17.10 -0.65 -40.11
C LYS A 143 -17.38 0.34 -38.94
N LYS A 144 -16.39 1.02 -38.32
CA LYS A 144 -15.46 1.98 -38.95
C LYS A 144 -14.40 2.51 -37.96
N ASN A 145 -13.32 2.98 -38.57
CA ASN A 145 -12.00 3.40 -38.11
C ASN A 145 -11.89 4.87 -37.63
N GLY A 146 -10.76 5.23 -36.98
CA GLY A 146 -10.15 6.59 -36.90
C GLY A 146 -10.10 7.18 -35.47
N ASN A 147 -8.98 7.38 -34.75
CA ASN A 147 -7.60 7.84 -35.04
C ASN A 147 -7.48 9.34 -35.37
N ASP A 148 -6.89 10.13 -34.44
CA ASP A 148 -6.16 11.42 -34.57
C ASP A 148 -6.01 12.00 -33.14
N GLU A 149 -4.87 12.24 -32.47
CA GLU A 149 -3.51 12.73 -32.75
C GLU A 149 -3.31 14.24 -33.02
N SER A 150 -2.52 14.87 -32.13
CA SER A 150 -1.82 16.19 -32.20
C SER A 150 -2.69 17.46 -32.13
N SER A 151 -2.28 18.61 -31.55
CA SER A 151 -0.95 19.25 -31.53
C SER A 151 -0.83 20.32 -30.43
N ASP A 152 0.42 20.61 -30.08
CA ASP A 152 0.95 21.77 -29.34
C ASP A 152 0.36 23.15 -29.68
N GLU A 153 0.40 24.06 -28.69
CA GLU A 153 0.95 25.40 -28.97
C GLU A 153 1.64 26.00 -27.73
N SER A 154 2.83 26.54 -27.98
CA SER A 154 3.71 27.24 -27.04
C SER A 154 3.69 28.72 -27.40
N SER A 155 3.58 29.62 -26.43
CA SER A 155 3.89 31.04 -26.65
C SER A 155 4.62 31.65 -25.46
N ARG A 156 5.77 32.22 -25.79
CA ARG A 156 6.75 32.93 -24.97
C ARG A 156 6.64 34.43 -25.24
N SER A 157 6.70 35.27 -24.20
CA SER A 157 7.36 36.59 -24.27
C SER A 157 7.51 37.27 -22.88
N GLU A 158 8.68 37.89 -22.71
CA GLU A 158 9.17 38.74 -21.62
C GLU A 158 8.48 40.10 -21.55
N SER A 159 8.54 40.79 -20.38
CA SER A 159 9.04 42.19 -20.20
C SER A 159 8.80 42.72 -18.78
N GLU A 160 9.71 43.58 -18.34
CA GLU A 160 9.90 44.26 -17.05
C GLU A 160 8.88 45.39 -16.77
N GLU A 161 8.61 45.76 -15.51
CA GLU A 161 8.65 47.17 -15.05
C GLU A 161 8.62 47.32 -13.52
N GLU A 162 9.48 48.20 -13.01
CA GLU A 162 9.53 48.74 -11.65
C GLU A 162 8.30 49.61 -11.33
N THR A 163 7.81 49.60 -10.09
CA THR A 163 7.40 50.86 -9.43
C THR A 163 7.65 50.80 -7.93
N LYS A 164 8.57 51.66 -7.51
CA LYS A 164 8.81 52.18 -6.16
C LYS A 164 7.63 53.05 -5.71
N THR A 165 7.13 52.85 -4.49
CA THR A 165 6.69 53.93 -3.57
C THR A 165 6.75 53.38 -2.15
#